data_AF-M2P7F8-F1
#
_entry.id   AF-M2P7F8-F1
#
_cell.length_a   1.000
_cell.length_b   1.000
_cell.length_c   1.000
_cell.angle_alpha   90.00
_cell.angle_beta   90.00
_cell.angle_gamma   90.00
#
_symmetry.space_group_name_H-M   'P 1'
#
loop_
_entity.id
_entity.type
_entity.pdbx_description
1 polymer ?
#
loop_
_entity_poly.entity_id
_entity_poly.type
_entity_poly.pdbx_seq_one_letter_code
_entity_poly.pdbx_strand_id
1 'polypeptide(L)' 'VFMQENEQEFEVIALMAKDFLAIPGASVAVERLFSGSRHACADTRCSMKAATITELMCAREWIREGLLVVAGLPPIHRV' A
#
# COMPACT_ATOMS: atom_id res chain seq x y z
N VAL A 1 11.91 -3.38 15.32
CA VAL A 1 12.17 -3.92 16.67
C VAL A 1 13.28 -3.15 17.36
N PHE A 2 14.55 -3.26 16.96
CA PHE A 2 15.66 -2.53 17.61
C PHE A 2 15.45 -1.00 17.76
N MET A 3 15.02 -0.31 16.69
CA MET A 3 14.73 1.14 16.73
C MET A 3 13.49 1.50 17.56
N GLN A 4 12.56 0.56 17.78
CA GLN A 4 11.40 0.78 18.65
C GLN A 4 11.77 0.65 20.13
N GLU A 5 12.71 -0.23 20.45
CA GLU A 5 13.15 -0.46 21.83
C GLU A 5 14.00 0.69 22.37
N ASN A 6 14.69 1.43 21.50
CA ASN A 6 15.61 2.52 21.88
C ASN A 6 15.09 3.92 21.50
N GLU A 7 13.80 4.03 21.15
CA GLU A 7 13.20 5.29 20.69
C GLU A 7 13.24 6.40 21.75
N GLN A 8 13.10 6.04 23.03
CA GLN A 8 13.11 7.00 24.14
C GLN A 8 14.51 7.59 24.42
N GLU A 9 15.57 6.86 24.10
CA GLU A 9 16.95 7.29 24.35
C GLU A 9 17.50 8.12 23.17
N PHE A 10 17.00 7.86 21.96
CA PHE A 10 17.49 8.50 20.73
C PHE A 10 16.35 8.96 19.81
N GLU A 11 15.46 9.80 20.30
CA GLU A 11 14.26 10.26 19.59
C GLU A 11 14.57 10.79 18.16
N VAL A 12 15.57 11.66 18.02
CA VAL A 12 15.93 12.25 16.71
C VAL A 12 16.46 11.19 15.74
N ILE A 13 17.31 10.28 16.21
CA ILE A 13 17.89 9.22 15.36
C ILE A 13 16.82 8.19 15.00
N ALA A 14 15.93 7.88 15.93
CA ALA A 14 14.81 6.97 15.71
C ALA A 14 13.85 7.52 14.64
N LEU A 15 13.57 8.84 14.65
CA LEU A 15 12.80 9.49 13.60
C LEU A 15 13.49 9.39 12.23
N MET A 16 14.78 9.73 12.15
CA MET A 16 15.53 9.60 10.90
C MET A 16 15.56 8.14 10.40
N ALA A 17 15.79 7.19 11.29
CA ALA A 17 15.80 5.77 10.95
C ALA A 17 14.44 5.30 10.41
N LYS A 18 13.32 5.77 10.98
CA LYS A 18 11.98 5.49 10.46
C LYS A 18 11.80 6.02 9.03
N ASP A 19 12.25 7.24 8.77
CA ASP A 19 12.16 7.83 7.43
C ASP A 19 12.99 7.04 6.40
N PHE A 20 14.24 6.68 6.73
CA PHE A 20 15.11 5.92 5.84
C PHE A 20 14.63 4.49 5.61
N LEU A 21 14.18 3.80 6.66
CA LEU A 21 13.74 2.40 6.58
C LEU A 21 12.34 2.24 5.99
N ALA A 22 11.54 3.30 5.95
CA ALA A 22 10.27 3.31 5.25
C ALA A 22 10.44 3.29 3.73
N ILE A 23 11.61 3.68 3.21
CA ILE A 23 11.89 3.64 1.78
C ILE A 23 12.09 2.17 1.37
N PRO A 24 11.24 1.62 0.48
CA PRO A 24 11.41 0.26 0.01
C PRO A 24 12.72 0.15 -0.79
N GLY A 25 13.59 -0.79 -0.41
CA GLY A 25 14.87 -1.02 -1.09
C GLY A 25 14.75 -1.63 -2.50
N ALA A 26 13.53 -1.97 -2.94
CA ALA A 26 13.26 -2.51 -4.27
C ALA A 26 11.85 -2.16 -4.75
N SER A 27 11.65 -2.16 -6.07
CA SER A 27 10.36 -1.90 -6.74
C SER A 27 9.34 -3.05 -6.62
N VAL A 28 9.66 -4.13 -5.90
CA VAL A 28 8.87 -5.37 -5.84
C VAL A 28 7.42 -5.13 -5.43
N ALA A 29 7.16 -4.18 -4.53
CA ALA A 29 5.80 -3.82 -4.12
C ALA A 29 4.98 -3.25 -5.28
N VAL A 30 5.59 -2.37 -6.08
CA VAL A 30 4.98 -1.73 -7.24
C VAL A 30 4.78 -2.75 -8.38
N GLU A 31 5.76 -3.62 -8.61
CA GLU A 31 5.67 -4.70 -9.60
C GLU A 31 4.56 -5.70 -9.28
N ARG A 32 4.40 -6.08 -8.00
CA ARG A 32 3.28 -6.93 -7.55
C ARG A 32 1.95 -6.23 -7.76
N LEU A 33 1.88 -4.94 -7.45
CA LEU A 33 0.67 -4.12 -7.63
C LEU A 33 0.25 -4.05 -9.11
N PHE A 34 1.21 -3.85 -10.03
CA PHE A 34 0.95 -3.86 -11.48
C PHE A 34 0.65 -5.25 -12.05
N SER A 35 1.31 -6.30 -11.55
CA SER A 35 1.03 -7.67 -11.96
C SER A 35 -0.42 -8.06 -11.64
N GLY A 36 -0.88 -7.72 -10.42
CA GLY A 36 -2.27 -7.97 -10.00
C GLY A 36 -3.32 -7.04 -10.62
N SER A 37 -2.92 -5.94 -11.27
CA SER A 37 -3.85 -5.01 -11.94
C SER A 37 -3.97 -5.23 -13.44
N ARG A 38 -3.36 -6.28 -13.99
CA ARG A 38 -3.42 -6.59 -15.43
C ARG A 38 -4.84 -6.53 -15.99
N HIS A 39 -5.85 -7.02 -15.28
CA HIS A 39 -7.24 -6.98 -15.75
C HIS A 39 -7.90 -5.60 -15.69
N ALA A 40 -7.45 -4.72 -14.79
CA ALA A 40 -7.91 -3.34 -14.70
C ALA A 40 -7.22 -2.44 -15.74
N CYS A 41 -5.96 -2.76 -16.08
CA CYS A 41 -5.18 -2.04 -17.10
C CYS A 41 -5.36 -2.60 -18.52
N ALA A 42 -5.89 -3.82 -18.66
CA ALA A 42 -6.12 -4.43 -19.97
C ALA A 42 -7.40 -3.87 -20.61
N ASP A 43 -7.29 -3.56 -21.89
CA ASP A 43 -8.33 -2.98 -22.76
C ASP A 43 -9.58 -3.88 -22.96
N THR A 44 -9.55 -5.09 -22.40
CA THR A 44 -10.56 -6.14 -22.66
C THR A 44 -11.88 -5.97 -21.91
N ARG A 45 -11.96 -5.05 -20.93
CA ARG A 45 -13.17 -4.88 -20.10
C ARG A 45 -13.58 -3.44 -19.80
N CYS A 46 -12.72 -2.44 -19.98
CA CYS A 46 -13.01 -1.08 -19.53
C CYS A 46 -12.17 -0.03 -20.27
N SER A 47 -12.82 0.92 -20.97
CA SER A 47 -12.22 2.21 -21.37
C SER A 47 -12.05 3.13 -20.15
N MET A 48 -11.39 2.63 -19.11
CA MET A 48 -11.10 3.42 -17.91
C MET A 48 -9.98 4.41 -18.21
N LYS A 49 -10.18 5.66 -17.80
CA LYS A 49 -9.12 6.68 -17.86
C LYS A 49 -8.01 6.27 -16.89
N ALA A 50 -6.78 6.67 -17.20
CA ALA A 50 -5.62 6.43 -16.32
C ALA A 50 -5.87 6.87 -14.87
N ALA A 51 -6.55 8.01 -14.68
CA ALA A 51 -6.94 8.50 -13.36
C ALA A 51 -7.81 7.49 -12.59
N THR A 52 -8.84 6.92 -13.24
CA THR A 52 -9.74 5.93 -12.62
C THR A 52 -9.01 4.64 -12.27
N ILE A 53 -8.06 4.21 -13.10
CA ILE A 53 -7.22 3.04 -12.80
C ILE A 53 -6.39 3.29 -11.54
N THR A 54 -5.77 4.47 -11.42
CA THR A 54 -5.00 4.86 -10.24
C THR A 54 -5.87 4.86 -8.98
N GLU A 55 -7.04 5.49 -9.02
CA GLU A 55 -7.98 5.53 -7.89
C GLU A 55 -8.42 4.13 -7.47
N LEU A 56 -8.77 3.26 -8.43
CA LEU A 56 -9.16 1.88 -8.18
C LEU A 56 -8.03 1.09 -7.51
N MET A 57 -6.78 1.27 -7.98
CA MET A 57 -5.63 0.57 -7.43
C MET A 57 -5.29 1.03 -6.01
N CYS A 58 -5.37 2.34 -5.74
CA CYS A 58 -5.23 2.89 -4.38
C CYS A 58 -6.33 2.39 -3.45
N ALA A 59 -7.59 2.46 -3.87
CA ALA A 59 -8.72 2.01 -3.06
C ALA A 59 -8.62 0.51 -2.72
N ARG A 60 -8.23 -0.33 -3.68
CA ARG A 60 -8.02 -1.76 -3.45
C ARG A 60 -6.96 -2.02 -2.38
N GLU A 61 -5.85 -1.31 -2.46
CA GLU A 61 -4.74 -1.45 -1.52
C GLU A 61 -5.12 -0.93 -0.13
N TRP A 62 -5.77 0.22 -0.03
CA TRP A 62 -6.24 0.77 1.23
C TRP A 62 -7.29 -0.11 1.91
N ILE A 63 -8.19 -0.74 1.15
CA ILE A 63 -9.13 -1.72 1.72
C ILE A 63 -8.38 -2.94 2.25
N ARG A 64 -7.33 -3.40 1.55
CA ARG A 64 -6.49 -4.54 2.00
C ARG A 64 -5.74 -4.25 3.29
N GLU A 65 -5.22 -3.03 3.43
CA GLU A 65 -4.53 -2.57 4.63
C GLU A 65 -5.48 -2.08 5.74
N GLY A 66 -6.80 -2.06 5.49
CA GLY A 66 -7.80 -1.60 6.45
C GLY A 66 -7.83 -0.09 6.67
N LEU A 67 -7.22 0.68 5.77
CA LEU A 67 -7.16 2.14 5.80
C LEU A 67 -8.46 2.79 5.29
N LEU A 68 -9.25 2.06 4.52
CA LEU A 68 -10.60 2.47 4.11
C LEU A 68 -11.64 1.59 4.78
N VAL A 69 -12.48 2.19 5.63
CA VAL A 69 -13.69 1.53 6.16
C VAL A 69 -14.83 1.76 5.18
N VAL A 70 -15.17 0.75 4.39
CA VAL A 70 -16.35 0.78 3.53
C VAL A 70 -17.55 0.38 4.38
N ALA A 71 -18.43 1.34 4.68
CA ALA A 71 -19.64 1.09 5.44
C ALA A 71 -20.47 -0.02 4.77
N GLY A 72 -20.68 -1.14 5.48
CA GLY A 72 -21.50 -2.25 5.03
C GLY A 72 -20.76 -3.44 4.38
N LEU A 73 -19.43 -3.40 4.24
CA LEU A 73 -18.65 -4.56 3.78
C LEU A 73 -18.01 -5.27 4.98
N PRO A 74 -18.19 -6.60 5.16
CA PRO A 74 -17.49 -7.33 6.20
C PRO A 74 -15.96 -7.25 5.96
N PRO A 75 -15.14 -7.20 7.02
CA PRO A 75 -13.69 -7.17 6.88
C PRO A 75 -13.24 -8.38 6.05
N ILE A 76 -12.44 -8.12 5.02
CA ILE A 76 -11.91 -9.17 4.15
C ILE A 76 -11.01 -10.06 5.00
N HIS A 77 -11.47 -11.28 5.31
CA HIS A 77 -10.69 -12.28 6.03
C HIS A 77 -9.44 -12.60 5.22
N ARG A 78 -8.26 -12.34 5.80
CA ARG A 78 -6.98 -12.81 5.26
C ARG A 78 -6.98 -14.34 5.32
N VAL A 79 -7.12 -15.01 4.18
CA VAL A 79 -6.79 -16.44 4.03
C VAL A 79 -5.28 -16.55 3.84
#